data_AF-A0A848Y5K2-F1
#
_entry.id   AF-A0A848Y5K2-F1
#
_cell.length_a   1.000
_cell.length_b   1.000
_cell.length_c   1.000
_cell.angle_alpha   90.00
_cell.angle_beta   90.00
_cell.angle_gamma   90.00
#
_symmetry.space_group_name_H-M   'P 1'
#
loop_
_entity.id
_entity.type
_entity.pdbx_description
1 polymer ?
#
loop_
_entity_poly.entity_id
_entity_poly.type
_entity_poly.pdbx_seq_one_letter_code
_entity_poly.pdbx_strand_id
1 'polypeptide(L)'
;MMTLLRYSLLLLLFAPSVAAQDDAYVRALEQALANEDTTSTLETMLVAITAFERIAERYPARWEAPYWAAHLYGQAARLEDMDQNDESLVHHDKAQAYFDQAWAAWSARPERTAVEESDFYVLQSLLYGLRSSYYIRHGEQEQARVLFALDGEYMLRAAIANSNNPRIYMSRGIDLIRHEATREEGRRILHEAIQKYAAHPPATSIAPNWGRPWIDFWLSRYES
;
A
#
# COMPACT_ATOMS: atom_id res chain seq x y z
N MET A 1 32.66 43.47 -44.96
CA MET A 1 33.09 42.21 -44.32
C MET A 1 32.45 42.18 -42.94
N MET A 2 31.12 42.20 -42.77
CA MET A 2 30.09 41.18 -43.09
C MET A 2 30.49 39.77 -42.65
N THR A 3 29.60 39.14 -41.86
CA THR A 3 29.57 37.74 -41.38
C THR A 3 30.38 37.36 -40.13
N LEU A 4 30.08 37.94 -38.96
CA LEU A 4 30.38 37.30 -37.66
C LEU A 4 29.28 37.54 -36.59
N LEU A 5 28.01 37.65 -36.99
CA LEU A 5 26.91 37.87 -36.04
C LEU A 5 25.67 37.06 -36.38
N ARG A 6 25.81 35.74 -36.52
CA ARG A 6 24.67 34.82 -36.57
C ARG A 6 25.17 33.48 -36.08
N TYR A 7 24.91 33.12 -34.83
CA TYR A 7 24.71 31.76 -34.29
C TYR A 7 24.74 31.83 -32.74
N SER A 8 23.96 32.73 -32.15
CA SER A 8 23.49 32.53 -30.77
C SER A 8 22.28 31.60 -30.88
N LEU A 9 22.56 30.30 -30.99
CA LEU A 9 21.57 29.24 -30.99
C LEU A 9 20.87 29.28 -29.63
N LEU A 10 19.65 29.84 -29.59
CA LEU A 10 18.74 29.70 -28.46
C LEU A 10 18.41 28.21 -28.29
N LEU A 11 19.17 27.53 -27.43
CA LEU A 11 18.73 26.30 -26.78
C LEU A 11 17.72 26.68 -25.70
N LEU A 12 16.50 27.01 -26.14
CA LEU A 12 15.31 26.95 -25.30
C LEU A 12 15.09 25.47 -24.97
N LEU A 13 15.71 25.02 -23.89
CA LEU A 13 15.36 23.75 -23.26
C LEU A 13 13.88 23.86 -22.88
N PHE A 14 13.01 23.24 -23.67
CA PHE A 14 11.63 22.96 -23.31
C PHE A 14 11.67 21.98 -22.13
N ALA A 15 11.91 22.50 -20.92
CA ALA A 15 11.67 21.75 -19.71
C ALA A 15 10.15 21.56 -19.62
N PRO A 16 9.63 20.32 -19.65
CA PRO A 16 8.20 20.10 -19.48
C PRO A 16 7.80 20.71 -18.13
N SER A 17 6.82 21.61 -18.14
CA SER A 17 6.30 22.27 -16.95
C SER A 17 5.93 21.23 -15.89
N VAL A 18 6.38 21.42 -14.65
CA VAL A 18 6.14 20.51 -13.50
C VAL A 18 4.66 20.13 -13.37
N ALA A 19 3.74 21.07 -13.62
CA ALA A 19 2.30 20.82 -13.61
C ALA A 19 1.83 19.77 -14.63
N ALA A 20 2.40 19.75 -15.84
CA ALA A 20 2.03 18.78 -16.87
C ALA A 20 2.55 17.36 -16.57
N GLN A 21 3.66 17.27 -15.82
CA GLN A 21 4.18 15.99 -15.34
C GLN A 21 3.32 15.42 -14.21
N ASP A 22 2.85 16.28 -13.30
CA ASP A 22 1.97 15.90 -12.19
C ASP A 22 0.62 15.36 -12.70
N ASP A 23 0.02 16.06 -13.65
CA ASP A 23 -1.18 15.64 -14.37
C ASP A 23 -1.04 14.27 -15.05
N ALA A 24 0.10 14.03 -15.71
CA ALA A 24 0.37 12.76 -16.38
C ALA A 24 0.59 11.62 -15.37
N TYR A 25 1.24 11.92 -14.24
CA TYR A 25 1.45 10.98 -13.15
C TYR A 25 0.12 10.55 -12.52
N VAL A 26 -0.70 11.53 -12.10
CA VAL A 26 -2.00 11.26 -11.46
C VAL A 26 -2.88 10.42 -12.38
N ARG A 27 -3.03 10.79 -13.66
CA ARG A 27 -3.82 10.01 -14.61
C ARG A 27 -3.31 8.59 -14.81
N ALA A 28 -1.99 8.40 -14.89
CA ALA A 28 -1.42 7.07 -15.05
C ALA A 28 -1.71 6.18 -13.83
N LEU A 29 -1.62 6.76 -12.62
CA LEU A 29 -1.86 6.04 -11.39
C LEU A 29 -3.35 5.77 -11.16
N GLU A 30 -4.25 6.70 -11.48
CA GLU A 30 -5.71 6.47 -11.48
C GLU A 30 -6.09 5.31 -12.42
N GLN A 31 -5.48 5.24 -13.60
CA GLN A 31 -5.70 4.13 -14.54
C GLN A 31 -5.20 2.79 -13.98
N ALA A 32 -4.06 2.78 -13.28
CA ALA A 32 -3.55 1.57 -12.63
C ALA A 32 -4.48 1.11 -11.49
N LEU A 33 -4.97 2.04 -10.67
CA LEU A 33 -5.91 1.77 -9.57
C LEU A 33 -7.26 1.24 -10.07
N ALA A 34 -7.81 1.80 -11.14
CA ALA A 34 -9.05 1.31 -11.72
C ALA A 34 -8.96 -0.15 -12.21
N ASN A 35 -7.76 -0.60 -12.61
CA ASN A 35 -7.54 -2.00 -13.01
C ASN A 35 -7.36 -2.92 -11.79
N GLU A 36 -6.81 -2.43 -10.69
CA GLU A 36 -6.63 -3.17 -9.43
C GLU A 36 -7.95 -3.71 -8.88
N ASP A 37 -9.00 -2.87 -8.87
CA ASP A 37 -10.36 -3.20 -8.40
C ASP A 37 -10.97 -4.43 -9.09
N THR A 38 -10.43 -4.83 -10.25
CA THR A 38 -10.92 -5.98 -11.04
C THR A 38 -10.09 -7.25 -10.83
N THR A 39 -9.01 -7.18 -10.05
CA THR A 39 -8.13 -8.33 -9.82
C THR A 39 -8.70 -9.28 -8.78
N SER A 40 -8.72 -10.57 -9.09
CA SER A 40 -9.26 -11.62 -8.19
C SER A 40 -8.41 -12.88 -8.15
N THR A 41 -7.37 -12.95 -8.99
CA THR A 41 -6.43 -14.07 -9.08
C THR A 41 -5.00 -13.55 -9.00
N LEU A 42 -4.07 -14.42 -8.62
CA LEU A 42 -2.64 -14.11 -8.60
C LEU A 42 -2.15 -13.56 -9.94
N GLU A 43 -2.50 -14.22 -11.05
CA GLU A 43 -2.08 -13.79 -12.40
C GLU A 43 -2.55 -12.35 -12.71
N THR A 44 -3.84 -12.06 -12.49
CA THR A 44 -4.39 -10.72 -12.75
C THR A 44 -3.75 -9.66 -11.85
N MET A 45 -3.42 -10.02 -10.61
CA MET A 45 -2.75 -9.14 -9.65
C MET A 45 -1.31 -8.83 -10.08
N LEU A 46 -0.54 -9.85 -10.50
CA LEU A 46 0.82 -9.67 -11.00
C LEU A 46 0.86 -8.78 -12.25
N VAL A 47 -0.12 -8.92 -13.15
CA VAL A 47 -0.26 -8.01 -14.30
C VAL A 47 -0.54 -6.58 -13.84
N ALA A 48 -1.45 -6.37 -12.90
CA ALA A 48 -1.76 -5.04 -12.37
C ALA A 48 -0.54 -4.38 -11.70
N ILE A 49 0.25 -5.15 -10.94
CA ILE A 49 1.48 -4.69 -10.30
C ILE A 49 2.44 -4.07 -11.33
N THR A 50 2.63 -4.69 -12.50
CA THR A 50 3.56 -4.17 -13.51
C THR A 50 3.25 -2.74 -13.97
N ALA A 51 1.99 -2.30 -13.88
CA ALA A 51 1.62 -0.93 -14.18
C ALA A 51 2.19 0.04 -13.12
N PHE A 52 2.09 -0.30 -11.84
CA PHE A 52 2.66 0.48 -10.75
C PHE A 52 4.20 0.52 -10.81
N GLU A 53 4.85 -0.60 -11.15
CA GLU A 53 6.31 -0.67 -11.31
C GLU A 53 6.79 0.32 -12.37
N ARG A 54 6.17 0.29 -13.56
CA ARG A 54 6.50 1.21 -14.66
C ARG A 54 6.27 2.68 -14.28
N ILE A 55 5.23 2.96 -13.49
CA ILE A 55 4.97 4.32 -13.00
C ILE A 55 6.05 4.72 -11.98
N ALA A 56 6.43 3.83 -11.05
CA ALA A 56 7.47 4.08 -10.06
C ALA A 56 8.85 4.33 -10.71
N GLU A 57 9.20 3.59 -11.77
CA GLU A 57 10.42 3.81 -12.55
C GLU A 57 10.41 5.16 -13.27
N ARG A 58 9.26 5.55 -13.83
CA ARG A 58 9.11 6.81 -14.58
C ARG A 58 9.07 8.03 -13.66
N TYR A 59 8.55 7.87 -12.44
CA TYR A 59 8.33 8.94 -11.47
C TYR A 59 8.96 8.60 -10.11
N PRO A 60 10.28 8.41 -10.01
CA PRO A 60 10.95 7.85 -8.83
C PRO A 60 10.88 8.75 -7.57
N ALA A 61 10.56 10.03 -7.73
CA ALA A 61 10.36 10.96 -6.61
C ALA A 61 8.93 10.90 -6.02
N ARG A 62 8.03 10.11 -6.62
CA ARG A 62 6.65 9.92 -6.16
C ARG A 62 6.52 8.60 -5.43
N TRP A 63 5.86 8.63 -4.29
CA TRP A 63 5.81 7.49 -3.36
C TRP A 63 4.56 6.63 -3.56
N GLU A 64 3.51 7.17 -4.18
CA GLU A 64 2.20 6.54 -4.24
C GLU A 64 2.24 5.27 -5.10
N ALA A 65 2.96 5.30 -6.23
CA ALA A 65 3.09 4.13 -7.11
C ALA A 65 3.85 2.96 -6.45
N PRO A 66 5.06 3.16 -5.87
CA PRO A 66 5.72 2.08 -5.13
C PRO A 66 4.95 1.65 -3.87
N TYR A 67 4.19 2.54 -3.22
CA TYR A 67 3.31 2.16 -2.10
C TYR A 67 2.24 1.16 -2.54
N TRP A 68 1.56 1.44 -3.65
CA TRP A 68 0.54 0.55 -4.21
C TRP A 68 1.13 -0.76 -4.72
N ALA A 69 2.31 -0.73 -5.33
CA ALA A 69 3.04 -1.94 -5.70
C ALA A 69 3.36 -2.81 -4.47
N ALA A 70 3.81 -2.20 -3.36
CA ALA A 70 4.10 -2.91 -2.13
C ALA A 70 2.85 -3.59 -1.53
N HIS A 71 1.73 -2.87 -1.48
CA HIS A 71 0.45 -3.42 -1.04
C HIS A 71 0.05 -4.65 -1.89
N LEU A 72 0.11 -4.53 -3.21
CA LEU A 72 -0.30 -5.63 -4.10
C LEU A 72 0.66 -6.80 -4.07
N TYR A 73 1.96 -6.59 -3.95
CA TYR A 73 2.90 -7.69 -3.76
C TYR A 73 2.65 -8.44 -2.45
N GLY A 74 2.29 -7.74 -1.36
CA GLY A 74 1.86 -8.39 -0.12
C GLY A 74 0.62 -9.26 -0.33
N GLN A 75 -0.35 -8.77 -1.10
CA GLN A 75 -1.55 -9.53 -1.44
C GLN A 75 -1.26 -10.73 -2.35
N ALA A 76 -0.35 -10.60 -3.31
CA ALA A 76 0.09 -11.69 -4.18
C ALA A 76 0.77 -12.79 -3.36
N ALA A 77 1.70 -12.40 -2.47
CA ALA A 77 2.37 -13.33 -1.55
C ALA A 77 1.36 -14.08 -0.66
N ARG A 78 0.32 -13.38 -0.18
CA ARG A 78 -0.75 -14.00 0.60
C ARG A 78 -1.53 -15.06 -0.20
N LEU A 79 -1.82 -14.81 -1.48
CA LEU A 79 -2.54 -15.77 -2.32
C LEU A 79 -1.70 -17.02 -2.55
N GLU A 80 -0.42 -16.85 -2.87
CA GLU A 80 0.54 -17.96 -3.04
C GLU A 80 0.75 -18.76 -1.76
N ASP A 81 0.82 -18.08 -0.62
CA ASP A 81 0.89 -18.71 0.70
C ASP A 81 -0.31 -19.63 0.96
N MET A 82 -1.50 -19.24 0.50
CA MET A 82 -2.72 -20.05 0.63
C MET A 82 -2.68 -21.27 -0.29
N ASP A 83 -1.99 -21.16 -1.43
CA ASP A 83 -1.78 -22.24 -2.40
C ASP A 83 -0.54 -23.09 -2.10
N GLN A 84 0.16 -22.84 -0.98
CA GLN A 84 1.40 -23.51 -0.58
C GLN A 84 2.52 -23.40 -1.64
N ASN A 85 2.61 -22.25 -2.30
CA ASN A 85 3.68 -21.96 -3.27
C ASN A 85 4.87 -21.28 -2.58
N ASP A 86 6.05 -21.88 -2.71
CA ASP A 86 7.32 -21.37 -2.17
C ASP A 86 7.78 -20.05 -2.82
N GLU A 87 7.23 -19.67 -3.98
CA GLU A 87 7.51 -18.38 -4.63
C GLU A 87 6.95 -17.18 -3.85
N SER A 88 6.08 -17.42 -2.86
CA SER A 88 5.54 -16.39 -1.96
C SER A 88 6.61 -15.51 -1.30
N LEU A 89 7.77 -16.07 -0.93
CA LEU A 89 8.87 -15.29 -0.35
C LEU A 89 9.41 -14.23 -1.32
N VAL A 90 9.42 -14.52 -2.62
CA VAL A 90 9.86 -13.55 -3.64
C VAL A 90 8.92 -12.34 -3.64
N HIS A 91 7.61 -12.56 -3.51
CA HIS A 91 6.64 -11.48 -3.43
C HIS A 91 6.64 -10.76 -2.07
N HIS A 92 6.92 -11.46 -0.95
CA HIS A 92 7.18 -10.80 0.33
C HIS A 92 8.40 -9.87 0.25
N ASP A 93 9.49 -10.30 -0.37
CA ASP A 93 10.71 -9.49 -0.53
C ASP A 93 10.48 -8.29 -1.46
N LYS A 94 9.76 -8.49 -2.57
CA LYS A 94 9.36 -7.39 -3.46
C LYS A 94 8.43 -6.39 -2.77
N ALA A 95 7.48 -6.86 -1.96
CA ALA A 95 6.61 -5.98 -1.18
C ALA A 95 7.43 -5.07 -0.26
N GLN A 96 8.41 -5.63 0.46
CA GLN A 96 9.31 -4.84 1.31
C GLN A 96 10.17 -3.87 0.50
N ALA A 97 10.73 -4.29 -0.63
CA ALA A 97 11.57 -3.42 -1.46
C ALA A 97 10.80 -2.20 -2.00
N TYR A 98 9.56 -2.40 -2.46
CA TYR A 98 8.70 -1.31 -2.91
C TYR A 98 8.21 -0.44 -1.75
N PHE A 99 7.96 -1.03 -0.57
CA PHE A 99 7.68 -0.26 0.64
C PHE A 99 8.85 0.67 0.97
N ASP A 100 10.08 0.15 0.98
CA ASP A 100 11.29 0.92 1.29
C ASP A 100 11.51 2.04 0.28
N GLN A 101 11.26 1.78 -1.02
CA GLN A 101 11.28 2.80 -2.06
C GLN A 101 10.25 3.91 -1.80
N ALA A 102 9.01 3.54 -1.50
CA ALA A 102 7.94 4.49 -1.21
C ALA A 102 8.25 5.32 0.05
N TRP A 103 8.71 4.66 1.11
CA TRP A 103 9.10 5.30 2.36
C TRP A 103 10.24 6.29 2.15
N ALA A 104 11.27 5.92 1.37
CA ALA A 104 12.38 6.81 1.05
C ALA A 104 11.92 8.04 0.26
N ALA A 105 11.10 7.85 -0.77
CA ALA A 105 10.53 8.93 -1.57
C ALA A 105 9.65 9.88 -0.73
N TRP A 106 8.77 9.33 0.11
CA TRP A 106 7.93 10.12 1.01
C TRP A 106 8.75 10.85 2.08
N SER A 107 9.70 10.17 2.71
CA SER A 107 10.54 10.74 3.78
C SER A 107 11.44 11.88 3.31
N ALA A 108 11.80 11.89 2.02
CA ALA A 108 12.58 12.96 1.41
C ALA A 108 11.74 14.23 1.11
N ARG A 109 10.40 14.15 1.16
CA ARG A 109 9.53 15.31 0.91
C ARG A 109 9.56 16.27 2.10
N PRO A 110 9.54 17.60 1.86
CA PRO A 110 9.38 18.57 2.94
C PRO A 110 7.95 18.55 3.52
N GLU A 111 6.95 18.27 2.68
CA GLU A 111 5.54 18.31 3.04
C GLU A 111 5.03 16.89 3.31
N ARG A 112 5.27 16.42 4.53
CA ARG A 112 4.81 15.13 5.05
C ARG A 112 3.67 15.35 6.03
N THR A 113 2.68 14.47 5.99
CA THR A 113 1.54 14.52 6.88
C THR A 113 1.49 13.32 7.80
N ALA A 114 0.93 13.50 9.01
CA ALA A 114 0.72 12.40 9.95
C ALA A 114 -0.31 11.36 9.43
N VAL A 115 -1.18 11.77 8.50
CA VAL A 115 -2.12 10.87 7.81
C VAL A 115 -1.36 9.89 6.92
N GLU A 116 -0.50 10.40 6.02
CA GLU A 116 0.35 9.56 5.16
C GLU A 116 1.30 8.69 5.99
N GLU A 117 1.92 9.26 7.04
CA GLU A 117 2.82 8.51 7.93
C GLU A 117 2.12 7.30 8.57
N SER A 118 0.90 7.51 9.05
CA SER A 118 0.07 6.42 9.57
C SER A 118 -0.24 5.37 8.51
N ASP A 119 -0.54 5.76 7.27
CA ASP A 119 -0.78 4.81 6.17
C ASP A 119 0.45 3.97 5.82
N PHE A 120 1.65 4.53 5.92
CA PHE A 120 2.89 3.78 5.80
C PHE A 120 3.06 2.79 6.96
N TYR A 121 2.83 3.22 8.20
CA TYR A 121 2.95 2.33 9.34
C TYR A 121 1.95 1.18 9.32
N VAL A 122 0.71 1.43 8.89
CA VAL A 122 -0.27 0.36 8.68
C VAL A 122 0.20 -0.60 7.58
N LEU A 123 0.68 -0.10 6.44
CA LEU A 123 1.15 -0.97 5.36
C LEU A 123 2.31 -1.84 5.83
N GLN A 124 3.28 -1.28 6.54
CA GLN A 124 4.41 -2.05 7.06
C GLN A 124 3.99 -3.12 8.07
N SER A 125 3.04 -2.78 8.97
CA SER A 125 2.45 -3.75 9.89
C SER A 125 1.76 -4.90 9.13
N LEU A 126 0.98 -4.59 8.10
CA LEU A 126 0.36 -5.59 7.23
C LEU A 126 1.42 -6.51 6.59
N LEU A 127 2.48 -5.96 5.99
CA LEU A 127 3.54 -6.76 5.36
C LEU A 127 4.23 -7.69 6.37
N TYR A 128 4.52 -7.21 7.58
CA TYR A 128 5.06 -8.04 8.65
C TYR A 128 4.09 -9.15 9.10
N GLY A 129 2.81 -8.85 9.26
CA GLY A 129 1.79 -9.85 9.63
C GLY A 129 1.61 -10.94 8.58
N LEU A 130 1.64 -10.56 7.28
CA LEU A 130 1.58 -11.51 6.17
C LEU A 130 2.82 -12.40 6.14
N ARG A 131 4.03 -11.84 6.22
CA ARG A 131 5.27 -12.60 6.24
C ARG A 131 5.44 -13.45 7.51
N SER A 132 4.95 -12.98 8.65
CA SER A 132 4.87 -13.78 9.88
C SER A 132 4.00 -15.02 9.65
N SER A 133 2.85 -14.86 9.01
CA SER A 133 1.95 -15.97 8.68
C SER A 133 2.60 -17.01 7.76
N TYR A 134 3.43 -16.58 6.79
CA TYR A 134 4.25 -17.48 5.97
C TYR A 134 5.16 -18.34 6.87
N TYR A 135 5.95 -17.71 7.75
CA TYR A 135 6.89 -18.44 8.59
C TYR A 135 6.21 -19.40 9.57
N ILE A 136 5.02 -19.06 10.09
CA ILE A 136 4.22 -19.98 10.91
C ILE A 136 3.87 -21.25 10.13
N ARG A 137 3.40 -21.11 8.88
CA ARG A 137 3.04 -22.24 8.02
C ARG A 137 4.23 -23.15 7.72
N HIS A 138 5.43 -22.59 7.65
CA HIS A 138 6.67 -23.32 7.35
C HIS A 138 7.42 -23.77 8.61
N GLY A 139 6.84 -23.61 9.80
CA GLY A 139 7.42 -24.08 11.07
C GLY A 139 8.55 -23.20 11.62
N GLU A 140 8.79 -22.02 11.06
CA GLU A 140 9.82 -21.06 11.47
C GLU A 140 9.31 -20.11 12.57
N GLN A 141 9.05 -20.68 13.76
CA GLN A 141 8.37 -19.98 14.86
C GLN A 141 9.11 -18.74 15.38
N GLU A 142 10.45 -18.74 15.39
CA GLU A 142 11.20 -17.60 15.93
C GLU A 142 11.14 -16.39 14.98
N GLN A 143 11.30 -16.62 13.67
CA GLN A 143 11.14 -15.61 12.63
C GLN A 143 9.71 -15.03 12.66
N ALA A 144 8.71 -15.91 12.74
CA ALA A 144 7.32 -15.51 12.87
C ALA A 144 7.09 -14.61 14.09
N ARG A 145 7.65 -14.97 15.26
CA ARG A 145 7.52 -14.21 16.51
C ARG A 145 8.13 -12.81 16.39
N VAL A 146 9.30 -12.68 15.76
CA VAL A 146 9.95 -11.39 15.54
C VAL A 146 9.08 -10.50 14.66
N LEU A 147 8.58 -11.02 13.54
CA LEU A 147 7.74 -10.24 12.63
C LEU A 147 6.38 -9.89 13.24
N PHE A 148 5.79 -10.79 14.03
CA PHE A 148 4.55 -10.50 14.75
C PHE A 148 4.73 -9.38 15.79
N ALA A 149 5.88 -9.32 16.46
CA ALA A 149 6.18 -8.21 17.36
C ALA A 149 6.31 -6.88 16.60
N LEU A 150 6.95 -6.90 15.41
CA LEU A 150 7.07 -5.72 14.56
C LEU A 150 5.72 -5.27 13.98
N ASP A 151 4.86 -6.19 13.59
CA ASP A 151 3.47 -5.90 13.19
C ASP A 151 2.76 -5.06 14.27
N GLY A 152 2.73 -5.57 15.51
CA GLY A 152 2.12 -4.85 16.63
C GLY A 152 2.78 -3.49 16.94
N GLU A 153 4.10 -3.41 16.84
CA GLU A 153 4.84 -2.15 17.02
C GLU A 153 4.45 -1.10 15.98
N TYR A 154 4.41 -1.48 14.70
CA TYR A 154 4.07 -0.57 13.61
C TYR A 154 2.59 -0.17 13.63
N MET A 155 1.70 -1.07 14.04
CA MET A 155 0.30 -0.72 14.29
C MET A 155 0.16 0.33 15.41
N LEU A 156 0.95 0.22 16.48
CA LEU A 156 0.98 1.24 17.54
C LEU A 156 1.52 2.58 17.01
N ARG A 157 2.59 2.57 16.21
CA ARG A 157 3.12 3.79 15.58
C ARG A 157 2.08 4.44 14.66
N ALA A 158 1.35 3.64 13.89
CA ALA A 158 0.25 4.13 13.05
C ALA A 158 -0.82 4.86 13.88
N ALA A 159 -1.20 4.31 15.02
CA ALA A 159 -2.19 4.89 15.92
C ALA A 159 -1.68 6.19 16.59
N ILE A 160 -0.38 6.27 16.90
CA ILE A 160 0.24 7.48 17.41
C ILE A 160 0.25 8.59 16.35
N ALA A 161 0.58 8.26 15.10
CA ALA A 161 0.59 9.22 14.00
C ALA A 161 -0.83 9.72 13.64
N ASN A 162 -1.78 8.79 13.47
CA ASN A 162 -3.16 9.12 13.19
C ASN A 162 -4.10 8.06 13.76
N SER A 163 -4.64 8.34 14.95
CA SER A 163 -5.62 7.47 15.62
C SER A 163 -6.97 7.36 14.88
N ASN A 164 -7.19 8.16 13.85
CA ASN A 164 -8.39 8.09 13.00
C ASN A 164 -8.19 7.28 11.71
N ASN A 165 -7.01 6.69 11.50
CA ASN A 165 -6.78 5.86 10.32
C ASN A 165 -7.72 4.64 10.33
N PRO A 166 -8.64 4.52 9.35
CA PRO A 166 -9.65 3.45 9.34
C PRO A 166 -9.04 2.05 9.24
N ARG A 167 -7.83 1.91 8.67
CA ARG A 167 -7.17 0.62 8.50
C ARG A 167 -6.70 0.00 9.82
N ILE A 168 -6.40 0.82 10.82
CA ILE A 168 -6.08 0.34 12.17
C ILE A 168 -7.26 -0.44 12.75
N TYR A 169 -8.46 0.14 12.63
CA TYR A 169 -9.70 -0.46 13.09
C TYR A 169 -10.07 -1.68 12.24
N MET A 170 -9.89 -1.59 10.92
CA MET A 170 -10.07 -2.74 10.04
C MET A 170 -9.20 -3.93 10.47
N SER A 171 -7.88 -3.76 10.57
CA SER A 171 -6.97 -4.84 10.95
C SER A 171 -7.34 -5.43 12.31
N ARG A 172 -7.59 -4.57 13.31
CA ARG A 172 -8.01 -5.02 14.65
C ARG A 172 -9.34 -5.78 14.64
N GLY A 173 -10.31 -5.29 13.88
CA GLY A 173 -11.62 -5.93 13.74
C GLY A 173 -11.52 -7.30 13.07
N ILE A 174 -10.69 -7.42 12.02
CA ILE A 174 -10.41 -8.68 11.32
C ILE A 174 -9.77 -9.69 12.27
N ASP A 175 -8.81 -9.28 13.09
CA ASP A 175 -8.18 -10.20 14.04
C ASP A 175 -9.19 -10.73 15.06
N LEU A 176 -10.04 -9.85 15.60
CA LEU A 176 -11.02 -10.23 16.63
C LEU A 176 -12.18 -11.06 16.07
N ILE A 177 -12.68 -10.75 14.88
CA ILE A 177 -13.88 -11.42 14.33
C ILE A 177 -13.63 -12.90 14.00
N ARG A 178 -12.37 -13.26 13.76
CA ARG A 178 -11.94 -14.64 13.48
C ARG A 178 -12.03 -15.58 14.67
N HIS A 179 -12.10 -15.04 15.90
CA HIS A 179 -12.18 -15.83 17.12
C HIS A 179 -13.56 -15.72 17.75
N GLU A 180 -14.19 -16.85 18.08
CA GLU A 180 -15.57 -16.90 18.60
C GLU A 180 -15.76 -16.03 19.85
N ALA A 181 -14.84 -16.09 20.81
CA ALA A 181 -14.91 -15.34 22.06
C ALA A 181 -14.87 -13.81 21.88
N THR A 182 -14.29 -13.32 20.77
CA THR A 182 -14.12 -11.89 20.49
C THR A 182 -14.92 -11.43 19.28
N ARG A 183 -15.77 -12.30 18.72
CA ARG A 183 -16.42 -12.07 17.43
C ARG A 183 -17.30 -10.82 17.42
N GLU A 184 -18.10 -10.64 18.47
CA GLU A 184 -19.01 -9.50 18.56
C GLU A 184 -18.25 -8.18 18.67
N GLU A 185 -17.16 -8.15 19.44
CA GLU A 185 -16.29 -6.99 19.52
C GLU A 185 -15.60 -6.70 18.18
N GLY A 186 -15.17 -7.75 17.46
CA GLY A 186 -14.64 -7.63 16.10
C GLY A 186 -15.65 -6.99 15.15
N ARG A 187 -16.92 -7.43 15.19
CA ARG A 187 -18.01 -6.84 14.39
C ARG A 187 -18.19 -5.36 14.71
N ARG A 188 -18.24 -4.99 15.99
CA ARG A 188 -18.36 -3.59 16.45
C ARG A 188 -17.23 -2.73 15.89
N ILE A 189 -15.98 -3.20 15.99
CA ILE A 189 -14.80 -2.49 15.49
C ILE A 189 -14.81 -2.37 13.97
N LEU A 190 -15.26 -3.39 13.24
CA LEU A 190 -15.38 -3.33 11.78
C LEU A 190 -16.42 -2.28 11.34
N HIS A 191 -17.54 -2.15 12.04
CA HIS A 191 -18.49 -1.06 11.77
C HIS A 191 -17.90 0.32 12.10
N GLU A 192 -17.08 0.43 13.15
CA GLU A 192 -16.33 1.66 13.43
C GLU A 192 -15.33 1.99 12.30
N ALA A 193 -14.65 0.99 11.75
CA ALA A 193 -13.78 1.17 10.59
C ALA A 193 -14.54 1.72 9.37
N ILE A 194 -15.76 1.22 9.09
CA ILE A 194 -16.64 1.75 8.03
C ILE A 194 -16.95 3.23 8.26
N GLN A 195 -17.31 3.60 9.49
CA GLN A 195 -17.59 5.00 9.84
C GLN A 195 -16.36 5.89 9.63
N LYS A 196 -15.17 5.39 9.98
CA LYS A 196 -13.91 6.14 9.77
C LYS A 196 -13.55 6.29 8.30
N TYR A 197 -13.76 5.27 7.47
CA TYR A 197 -13.60 5.41 6.01
C TYR A 197 -14.54 6.49 5.44
N ALA A 198 -15.78 6.56 5.93
CA ALA A 198 -16.73 7.57 5.48
C ALA A 198 -16.38 8.98 5.98
N ALA A 199 -15.88 9.11 7.22
CA ALA A 199 -15.50 10.39 7.82
C ALA A 199 -14.15 10.92 7.30
N HIS A 200 -13.28 10.04 6.81
CA HIS A 200 -11.93 10.35 6.35
C HIS A 200 -11.70 9.81 4.93
N PRO A 201 -12.35 10.40 3.91
CA PRO A 201 -12.10 10.02 2.53
C PRO A 201 -10.65 10.31 2.13
N PRO A 202 -10.10 9.61 1.12
CA PRO A 202 -8.75 9.87 0.61
C PRO A 202 -8.59 11.34 0.18
N ALA A 203 -7.47 11.96 0.54
CA ALA A 203 -7.20 13.36 0.23
C ALA A 203 -7.03 13.62 -1.28
N THR A 204 -6.61 12.59 -2.03
CA THR A 204 -6.49 12.61 -3.49
C THR A 204 -7.04 11.30 -4.04
N SER A 205 -7.34 11.27 -5.35
CA SER A 205 -7.81 10.08 -6.05
C SER A 205 -6.81 8.92 -6.05
N ILE A 206 -5.52 9.22 -5.80
CA ILE A 206 -4.41 8.26 -5.81
C ILE A 206 -3.91 7.90 -4.41
N ALA A 207 -4.43 8.56 -3.37
CA ALA A 207 -4.06 8.28 -1.99
C ALA A 207 -4.57 6.89 -1.57
N PRO A 208 -3.89 6.22 -0.61
CA PRO A 208 -4.30 4.91 -0.13
C PRO A 208 -5.78 4.87 0.27
N ASN A 209 -6.55 3.99 -0.35
CA ASN A 209 -7.99 3.80 -0.07
C ASN A 209 -8.41 2.32 0.07
N TRP A 210 -7.43 1.40 0.05
CA TRP A 210 -7.63 -0.05 0.18
C TRP A 210 -8.22 -0.45 1.54
N GLY A 211 -8.73 -1.68 1.60
CA GLY A 211 -9.14 -2.36 2.83
C GLY A 211 -10.66 -2.45 3.04
N ARG A 212 -11.44 -1.53 2.46
CA ARG A 212 -12.90 -1.57 2.58
C ARG A 212 -13.55 -2.89 2.11
N PRO A 213 -13.16 -3.47 0.95
CA PRO A 213 -13.69 -4.77 0.53
C PRO A 213 -13.43 -5.91 1.53
N TRP A 214 -12.35 -5.83 2.32
CA TRP A 214 -12.06 -6.85 3.34
C TRP A 214 -13.02 -6.75 4.51
N ILE A 215 -13.43 -5.54 4.89
CA ILE A 215 -14.45 -5.37 5.94
C ILE A 215 -15.74 -6.08 5.53
N ASP A 216 -16.20 -5.84 4.31
CA ASP A 216 -17.45 -6.42 3.79
C ASP A 216 -17.35 -7.96 3.70
N PHE A 217 -16.21 -8.48 3.25
CA PHE A 217 -15.93 -9.92 3.24
C PHE A 217 -16.00 -10.53 4.64
N TRP A 218 -15.38 -9.91 5.64
CA TRP A 218 -15.32 -10.48 6.99
C TRP A 218 -16.64 -10.35 7.75
N LEU A 219 -17.38 -9.25 7.57
CA LEU A 219 -18.71 -9.10 8.13
C LEU A 219 -19.66 -10.15 7.56
N SER A 220 -19.73 -10.29 6.23
CA SER A 220 -20.61 -11.27 5.58
C SER A 220 -20.27 -12.72 5.94
N ARG A 221 -18.98 -13.06 6.11
CA ARG A 221 -18.56 -14.40 6.53
C ARG A 221 -19.08 -14.81 7.92
N TYR A 222 -19.34 -13.84 8.79
CA TYR A 222 -19.74 -14.07 10.18
C TYR A 222 -21.08 -13.44 10.52
N GLU A 223 -21.92 -13.12 9.53
CA GLU A 223 -23.33 -12.82 9.72
C GLU A 223 -24.09 -14.10 10.08
N SER A 224 -24.20 -14.39 11.37
CA SER A 224 -25.06 -15.44 11.94
C SER A 224 -25.54 -15.02 13.31
#